data_AF-A0A7V5MPM6-F1
#
_entry.id   AF-A0A7V5MPM6-F1
#
_cell.length_a   1.000
_cell.length_b   1.000
_cell.length_c   1.000
_cell.angle_alpha   90.00
_cell.angle_beta   90.00
_cell.angle_gamma   90.00
#
_symmetry.space_group_name_H-M   'P 1'
#
loop_
_entity.id
_entity.type
_entity.pdbx_description
1 polymer ?
#
loop_
_entity_poly.entity_id
_entity_poly.type
_entity_poly.pdbx_seq_one_letter_code
_entity_poly.pdbx_strand_id
1 'polypeptide(L)'
;MSRKHPIIAVTGSSGAGTSTVKVAFEHIFRRDGINPLVIEGDSFHRYNRQEMKEAMKKAEAEGNHHFSHFGPEANLFDKLEETFRTYGETGACKRRYYLHS
;
A
#
# COMPACT_ATOMS: atom_id res chain seq x y z
N MET A 1 -8.78 -0.76 16.36
CA MET A 1 -9.55 -0.17 15.24
C MET A 1 -10.36 1.00 15.76
N SER A 2 -10.19 2.20 15.19
CA SER A 2 -10.91 3.39 15.63
C SER A 2 -12.37 3.32 15.20
N ARG A 3 -13.31 3.56 16.12
CA ARG A 3 -14.74 3.69 15.80
C ARG A 3 -15.05 4.99 15.06
N LYS A 4 -14.21 6.02 15.26
CA LYS A 4 -14.41 7.36 14.70
C LYS A 4 -13.79 7.49 13.30
N HIS A 5 -12.66 6.82 13.07
CA HIS A 5 -11.93 6.82 11.79
C HIS A 5 -11.74 5.38 11.31
N PRO A 6 -12.78 4.75 10.74
CA PRO A 6 -12.71 3.37 10.29
C PRO A 6 -11.73 3.22 9.12
N ILE A 7 -10.98 2.11 9.13
CA ILE A 7 -10.07 1.73 8.05
C ILE A 7 -10.57 0.43 7.45
N ILE A 8 -10.67 0.38 6.11
CA ILE A 8 -11.00 -0.82 5.36
C ILE A 8 -9.74 -1.23 4.60
N ALA A 9 -9.18 -2.40 4.94
CA ALA A 9 -7.99 -2.94 4.29
C ALA A 9 -8.39 -4.04 3.31
N VAL A 10 -8.12 -3.82 2.02
CA VAL A 10 -8.28 -4.81 0.96
C VAL A 10 -6.89 -5.28 0.55
N THR A 11 -6.59 -6.56 0.81
CA THR A 11 -5.28 -7.16 0.51
C THR A 11 -5.42 -8.21 -0.57
N GLY A 12 -4.46 -8.25 -1.50
CA GLY A 12 -4.43 -9.24 -2.57
C GLY A 12 -3.21 -9.02 -3.46
N SER A 13 -2.89 -10.01 -4.29
CA SER A 13 -1.82 -9.86 -5.27
C SER A 13 -2.21 -8.92 -6.40
N SER A 14 -1.21 -8.35 -7.08
CA SER A 14 -1.45 -7.64 -8.33
C SER A 14 -2.12 -8.58 -9.35
N GLY A 15 -3.16 -8.11 -10.02
CA GLY A 15 -3.98 -8.93 -10.93
C GLY A 15 -5.13 -9.70 -10.26
N ALA A 16 -5.24 -9.70 -8.93
CA ALA A 16 -6.34 -10.36 -8.21
C ALA A 16 -7.67 -9.56 -8.23
N GLY A 17 -7.79 -8.56 -9.11
CA GLY A 17 -9.00 -7.73 -9.22
C GLY A 17 -9.09 -6.59 -8.19
N THR A 18 -8.01 -6.20 -7.53
CA THR A 18 -7.99 -5.10 -6.55
C THR A 18 -8.48 -3.78 -7.13
N SER A 19 -8.19 -3.48 -8.40
CA SER A 19 -8.74 -2.32 -9.11
C SER A 19 -10.26 -2.38 -9.25
N THR A 20 -10.81 -3.55 -9.53
CA THR A 20 -12.27 -3.77 -9.60
C THR A 20 -12.92 -3.58 -8.24
N VAL A 21 -12.29 -4.06 -7.16
CA VAL A 21 -12.76 -3.85 -5.80
C VAL A 21 -12.73 -2.37 -5.43
N LYS A 22 -11.67 -1.63 -5.80
CA LYS A 22 -11.60 -0.17 -5.60
C LYS A 22 -12.79 0.54 -6.26
N VAL A 23 -13.09 0.22 -7.52
CA VAL A 23 -14.24 0.78 -8.26
C VAL A 23 -15.57 0.46 -7.55
N ALA A 24 -15.74 -0.78 -7.08
CA ALA A 24 -16.94 -1.17 -6.32
C ALA A 24 -17.12 -0.32 -5.05
N PHE A 25 -16.06 -0.09 -4.29
CA PHE A 25 -16.10 0.79 -3.11
C PHE A 25 -16.38 2.25 -3.48
N GLU A 26 -15.80 2.78 -4.55
CA GLU A 26 -16.08 4.14 -5.05
C GLU A 26 -17.58 4.31 -5.36
N HIS A 27 -18.23 3.32 -5.97
CA HIS A 27 -19.67 3.34 -6.20
C HIS A 27 -20.50 3.34 -4.90
N ILE A 28 -20.12 2.51 -3.93
CA ILE A 28 -20.79 2.47 -2.61
C ILE A 28 -20.68 3.82 -1.92
N PHE A 29 -19.46 4.36 -1.82
CA PHE A 29 -19.22 5.64 -1.15
C PHE A 29 -19.92 6.81 -1.84
N ARG A 30 -19.92 6.83 -3.18
CA ARG A 30 -20.67 7.83 -3.94
C ARG A 30 -22.17 7.76 -3.67
N ARG A 31 -22.75 6.55 -3.63
CA ARG A 31 -24.19 6.36 -3.35
C ARG A 31 -24.55 6.84 -1.94
N ASP A 32 -23.68 6.58 -0.98
CA ASP A 32 -23.93 6.85 0.43
C ASP A 32 -23.43 8.26 0.86
N GLY A 33 -22.92 9.08 -0.09
CA GLY A 33 -22.45 10.44 0.18
C GLY A 33 -21.17 10.52 1.00
N ILE A 34 -20.36 9.46 1.01
CA ILE A 34 -19.13 9.35 1.79
C ILE A 34 -17.94 9.81 0.93
N ASN A 35 -17.06 10.64 1.48
CA ASN A 35 -15.80 11.03 0.85
C ASN A 35 -14.62 10.22 1.46
N PRO A 36 -14.14 9.16 0.80
CA PRO A 36 -13.08 8.31 1.34
C PRO A 36 -11.69 8.89 1.08
N LEU A 37 -10.75 8.61 1.98
CA LEU A 37 -9.32 8.68 1.67
C LEU A 37 -8.88 7.31 1.12
N VAL A 38 -8.33 7.30 -0.10
CA VAL A 38 -7.81 6.07 -0.73
C VAL A 38 -6.28 6.10 -0.70
N ILE A 39 -5.69 5.00 -0.22
CA ILE A 39 -4.23 4.77 -0.19
C ILE A 39 -3.96 3.48 -0.95
N GLU A 40 -3.05 3.54 -1.91
CA GLU A 40 -2.65 2.40 -2.75
C GLU A 40 -1.46 1.67 -2.10
N GLY A 41 -1.44 0.35 -2.15
CA GLY A 41 -0.45 -0.46 -1.41
C GLY A 41 1.00 -0.25 -1.87
N ASP A 42 1.19 0.04 -3.15
CA ASP A 42 2.47 0.42 -3.75
C ASP A 42 3.10 1.67 -3.13
N SER A 43 2.28 2.51 -2.50
CA SER A 43 2.71 3.67 -1.72
C SER A 43 3.63 3.30 -0.56
N PHE A 44 3.78 2.02 -0.24
CA PHE A 44 4.68 1.50 0.80
C PHE A 44 5.85 0.65 0.26
N HIS A 45 6.07 0.57 -1.05
CA HIS A 45 7.30 -0.04 -1.58
C HIS A 45 8.55 0.70 -1.09
N ARG A 46 9.55 -0.03 -0.61
CA ARG A 46 10.80 0.58 -0.13
C ARG A 46 11.59 1.22 -1.27
N TYR A 47 11.57 0.57 -2.43
CA TYR A 47 12.36 0.93 -3.58
C TYR A 47 11.47 1.44 -4.71
N ASN A 48 11.97 2.43 -5.44
CA ASN A 48 11.41 2.74 -6.75
C ASN A 48 11.73 1.61 -7.76
N ARG A 49 11.19 1.69 -8.98
CA ARG A 49 11.34 0.62 -9.98
C ARG A 49 12.80 0.34 -10.35
N GLN A 50 13.65 1.36 -10.42
CA GLN A 50 15.06 1.21 -10.76
C GLN A 50 15.83 0.63 -9.57
N GLU A 51 15.64 1.20 -8.39
CA GLU A 51 16.25 0.74 -7.14
C GLU A 51 15.88 -0.72 -6.84
N MET A 52 14.64 -1.13 -7.12
CA MET A 52 14.20 -2.51 -6.88
C MET A 52 14.94 -3.51 -7.78
N LYS A 53 15.16 -3.15 -9.05
CA LYS A 53 15.94 -3.99 -9.98
C LYS A 53 17.39 -4.12 -9.52
N GLU A 54 17.98 -3.04 -9.03
CA GLU A 54 19.34 -3.02 -8.50
C GLU A 54 19.44 -3.86 -7.22
N ALA A 55 18.47 -3.71 -6.31
CA ALA A 55 18.39 -4.48 -5.08
C ALA A 55 18.22 -5.99 -5.34
N MET A 56 17.36 -6.37 -6.30
CA MET A 56 17.19 -7.77 -6.71
C MET A 56 18.49 -8.36 -7.27
N LYS A 57 19.19 -7.65 -8.17
CA LYS A 57 20.48 -8.10 -8.72
C LYS A 57 21.54 -8.26 -7.64
N LYS A 58 21.59 -7.32 -6.69
CA LYS A 58 22.53 -7.39 -5.57
C LYS A 58 22.23 -8.59 -4.67
N ALA A 59 20.96 -8.79 -4.32
CA ALA A 59 20.54 -9.93 -3.51
C ALA A 59 20.89 -11.26 -4.20
N GLU A 60 20.64 -11.36 -5.51
CA GLU A 60 20.99 -12.54 -6.30
C GLU A 60 22.51 -12.81 -6.32
N ALA A 61 23.33 -11.77 -6.49
CA ALA A 61 24.79 -11.89 -6.44
C ALA A 61 25.32 -12.31 -5.06
N GLU A 62 24.60 -11.96 -3.99
CA GLU A 62 24.87 -12.37 -2.61
C GLU A 62 24.30 -13.76 -2.28
N GLY A 63 23.69 -14.45 -3.25
CA GLY A 63 23.12 -15.80 -3.12
C GLY A 63 21.68 -15.83 -2.58
N ASN A 64 21.01 -14.68 -2.45
CA ASN A 64 19.62 -14.58 -2.04
C ASN A 64 18.68 -14.50 -3.26
N HIS A 65 18.07 -15.64 -3.60
CA HIS A 65 17.11 -15.75 -4.71
C HIS A 65 15.65 -15.53 -4.30
N HIS A 66 15.38 -15.09 -3.07
CA HIS A 66 14.02 -14.93 -2.54
C HIS A 66 13.59 -13.46 -2.38
N PHE A 67 14.51 -12.51 -2.59
CA PHE A 67 14.20 -11.09 -2.49
C PHE A 67 13.20 -10.68 -3.58
N SER A 68 12.03 -10.16 -3.16
CA SER A 68 10.93 -9.81 -4.05
C SER A 68 10.02 -8.75 -3.43
N HIS A 69 9.08 -8.19 -4.22
CA HIS A 69 8.09 -7.22 -3.74
C HIS A 69 7.16 -7.76 -2.63
N PHE A 70 7.09 -9.08 -2.45
CA PHE A 70 6.28 -9.70 -1.40
C PHE A 70 6.99 -9.76 -0.05
N GLY A 71 8.32 -9.59 -0.03
CA GLY A 71 9.11 -9.65 1.20
C GLY A 71 9.01 -8.36 2.03
N PRO A 72 9.17 -8.44 3.36
CA PRO A 72 9.22 -7.28 4.23
C PRO A 72 10.38 -6.33 3.89
N GLU A 73 11.46 -6.84 3.32
CA GLU A 73 12.65 -6.08 2.95
C GLU A 73 12.35 -5.08 1.83
N ALA A 74 11.43 -5.42 0.92
CA ALA A 74 11.01 -4.56 -0.18
C ALA A 74 9.88 -3.59 0.20
N ASN A 75 9.43 -3.56 1.45
CA ASN A 75 8.29 -2.79 1.91
C ASN A 75 8.59 -1.95 3.17
N LEU A 76 7.84 -0.86 3.35
CA LEU A 76 7.91 0.06 4.48
C LEU A 76 6.74 -0.20 5.45
N PHE A 77 6.76 -1.36 6.11
CA PHE A 77 5.69 -1.75 7.04
C PHE A 77 5.59 -0.85 8.28
N ASP A 78 6.71 -0.30 8.74
CA ASP A 78 6.74 0.72 9.80
C ASP A 78 5.92 1.96 9.41
N LYS A 79 6.00 2.38 8.14
CA LYS A 79 5.24 3.52 7.62
C LYS A 79 3.77 3.20 7.39
N LEU A 80 3.46 1.96 7.00
CA LEU A 80 2.08 1.47 6.90
C LEU A 80 1.41 1.48 8.28
N GLU A 81 2.09 0.95 9.30
CA GLU A 81 1.61 0.96 10.68
C GLU A 81 1.43 2.40 11.21
N GLU A 82 2.41 3.28 10.99
CA GLU A 82 2.34 4.69 11.36
C GLU A 82 1.11 5.38 10.73
N THR A 83 0.85 5.10 9.45
CA THR A 83 -0.32 5.59 8.72
C THR A 83 -1.63 5.15 9.38
N PHE A 84 -1.76 3.86 9.67
CA PHE A 84 -2.98 3.30 10.26
C PHE A 84 -3.23 3.85 11.66
N ARG A 85 -2.19 3.94 12.48
CA ARG A 85 -2.28 4.52 13.83
C ARG A 85 -2.69 5.99 13.78
N THR A 86 -1.97 6.80 13.01
CA THR A 86 -2.19 8.25 12.94
C THR A 86 -3.58 8.58 12.39
N TYR A 87 -4.03 7.88 11.35
CA TYR A 87 -5.38 8.05 10.81
C TYR A 87 -6.44 7.61 11.82
N GLY A 88 -6.24 6.47 12.48
CA GLY A 88 -7.15 5.97 13.51
C GLY A 88 -7.35 6.97 14.66
N GLU A 89 -6.30 7.65 15.07
CA GLU A 89 -6.31 8.63 16.17
C GLU A 89 -6.84 10.00 15.74
N THR A 90 -6.37 10.52 14.60
CA THR A 90 -6.53 11.94 14.23
C THR A 90 -7.46 12.18 13.05
N GLY A 91 -7.76 11.15 12.25
CA GLY A 91 -8.45 11.29 10.97
C GLY A 91 -7.56 11.83 9.84
N ALA A 92 -6.26 12.02 10.09
CA ALA A 92 -5.28 12.48 9.11
C ALA A 92 -4.07 11.53 9.05
N CYS A 93 -3.40 11.48 7.91
CA CYS A 93 -2.15 10.74 7.76
C CYS A 93 -1.31 11.31 6.61
N LYS A 94 -0.04 10.92 6.56
CA LYS A 94 0.79 11.17 5.38
C LYS A 94 0.41 10.18 4.30
N ARG A 95 0.29 10.67 3.07
CA ARG A 95 0.08 9.83 1.89
C ARG A 95 1.24 10.05 0.93
N ARG A 96 1.94 8.98 0.58
CA ARG A 96 2.88 8.97 -0.53
C ARG A 96 2.13 8.54 -1.78
N TYR A 97 2.46 9.11 -2.93
CA TYR A 97 1.95 8.64 -4.22
C TYR A 97 3.12 8.00 -4.96
N TYR A 98 2.99 6.72 -5.28
CA TYR A 98 4.05 5.97 -5.94
C TYR A 98 3.80 5.96 -7.46
N LEU A 99 4.59 6.74 -8.19
CA LEU A 99 4.46 6.87 -9.64
C LEU A 99 5.02 5.62 -10.33
N HIS A 100 4.15 4.93 -11.07
CA HIS A 100 4.50 3.79 -11.91
C HIS A 100 4.97 4.17 -13.33
N SER A 101 4.98 5.48 -13.65
CA SER A 101 5.37 6.04 -14.95
C SER A 101 6.87 6.32 -15.03
#